data_AF-A0A967U9I7-F1
#
_entry.id   AF-A0A967U9I7-F1
#
_cell.length_a   1.000
_cell.length_b   1.000
_cell.length_c   1.000
_cell.angle_alpha   90.00
_cell.angle_beta   90.00
_cell.angle_gamma   90.00
#
_symmetry.space_group_name_H-M   'P 1'
#
loop_
_entity.id
_entity.type
_entity.pdbx_description
1 polymer ?
#
loop_
_entity_poly.entity_id
_entity_poly.type
_entity_poly.pdbx_seq_one_letter_code
_entity_poly.pdbx_strand_id
1 'polypeptide(L)' 'TPEAFPREDEVARFIVACLELDVPFKFTAGLHHAVRRTTTDGREEHGFLNALLAVAVALDGGDVQAIAHTLADRG' A
#
# COMPACT_ATOMS: atom_id res chain seq x y z
N THR A 1 16.98 -3.21 0.32
CA THR A 1 17.37 -2.14 1.25
C THR A 1 16.11 -1.55 1.86
N PRO A 2 16.17 -0.73 2.92
CA PRO A 2 14.97 -0.16 3.56
C PRO A 2 14.04 0.58 2.58
N GLU A 3 14.59 1.15 1.51
CA GLU A 3 13.83 1.88 0.48
C GLU A 3 12.94 0.97 -0.38
N ALA A 4 13.13 -0.36 -0.32
CA ALA A 4 12.29 -1.33 -1.02
C ALA A 4 10.95 -1.60 -0.29
N PHE A 5 10.78 -1.08 0.93
CA PHE A 5 9.61 -1.27 1.79
C PHE A 5 9.10 0.10 2.28
N PRO A 6 8.51 0.91 1.37
CA PRO A 6 7.98 2.23 1.72
C PRO A 6 6.88 2.12 2.78
N ARG A 7 6.73 3.15 3.59
CA ARG A 7 5.69 3.24 4.61
C ARG A 7 4.30 3.39 3.99
N GLU A 8 3.27 3.14 4.79
CA GLU A 8 1.88 3.17 4.33
C GLU A 8 1.50 4.54 3.78
N ASP A 9 1.99 5.62 4.40
CA ASP A 9 1.71 7.00 3.98
C ASP A 9 2.44 7.38 2.68
N GLU A 10 3.64 6.86 2.45
CA GLU A 10 4.37 7.02 1.20
C GLU A 10 3.64 6.32 0.05
N VAL A 11 3.20 5.07 0.28
CA VAL A 11 2.44 4.30 -0.71
C VAL A 11 1.08 4.94 -0.99
N ALA A 12 0.39 5.45 0.04
CA ALA A 12 -0.90 6.10 -0.13
C ALA A 12 -0.80 7.36 -1.01
N ARG A 13 0.20 8.21 -0.78
CA ARG A 13 0.45 9.40 -1.62
C ARG A 13 0.81 9.00 -3.05
N PHE A 14 1.58 7.94 -3.23
CA PHE A 14 1.92 7.41 -4.55
C PHE A 14 0.68 6.96 -5.34
N ILE A 15 -0.23 6.21 -4.70
CA ILE A 15 -1.48 5.77 -5.33
C ILE A 15 -2.32 6.98 -5.76
N VAL A 16 -2.50 7.96 -4.88
CA VAL A 16 -3.26 9.19 -5.19
C VAL A 16 -2.62 9.93 -6.37
N ALA A 17 -1.31 10.15 -6.35
CA ALA A 17 -0.60 10.83 -7.43
C ALA A 17 -0.75 10.09 -8.78
N CYS A 18 -0.67 8.76 -8.78
CA CYS A 18 -0.89 7.98 -10.00
C CYS A 18 -2.32 8.10 -10.54
N LEU A 19 -3.33 8.14 -9.67
CA LEU A 19 -4.72 8.35 -10.08
C LEU A 19 -4.95 9.76 -10.62
N GLU A 20 -4.42 10.78 -9.96
CA GLU A 20 -4.53 12.18 -10.40
C GLU A 20 -3.86 12.43 -11.76
N LEU A 21 -2.75 11.73 -12.02
CA LEU A 21 -1.97 11.87 -13.25
C LEU A 21 -2.36 10.88 -14.36
N ASP A 22 -3.32 9.98 -14.10
CA ASP A 22 -3.72 8.88 -14.98
C ASP A 22 -2.52 8.02 -15.45
N VAL A 23 -1.64 7.67 -14.50
CA VAL A 23 -0.42 6.90 -14.77
C VAL A 23 -0.55 5.47 -14.20
N PRO A 24 -0.37 4.43 -15.04
CA PRO A 24 -0.39 3.05 -14.57
C PRO A 24 0.83 2.73 -13.70
N PHE A 25 0.64 1.92 -12.67
CA PHE A 25 1.71 1.42 -11.80
C PHE A 25 1.56 -0.06 -11.47
N LYS A 26 2.61 -0.65 -10.91
CA LYS A 26 2.59 -2.00 -10.35
C LYS A 26 3.41 -2.06 -9.06
N PHE A 27 2.98 -2.89 -8.13
CA PHE A 27 3.79 -3.27 -6.98
C PHE A 27 4.71 -4.44 -7.34
N THR A 28 5.98 -4.38 -6.94
CA THR A 28 6.99 -5.38 -7.33
C THR A 28 7.60 -6.13 -6.14
N ALA A 29 7.26 -5.77 -4.90
CA ALA A 29 7.77 -6.38 -3.68
C ALA A 29 6.72 -6.34 -2.55
N GLY A 30 6.85 -7.18 -1.52
CA GLY A 30 6.02 -7.14 -0.31
C GLY A 30 4.61 -7.74 -0.42
N LEU A 31 4.30 -8.41 -1.55
CA LEU A 31 2.99 -9.04 -1.81
C LEU A 31 2.99 -10.57 -1.62
N HIS A 32 3.93 -11.10 -0.83
CA HIS A 32 4.04 -12.55 -0.58
C HIS A 32 2.95 -13.08 0.36
N HIS A 33 2.22 -12.18 1.02
CA HIS A 33 1.20 -12.48 2.01
C HIS A 33 -0.10 -11.77 1.66
N ALA A 34 -1.23 -12.33 2.11
CA ALA A 34 -2.54 -11.73 1.87
C ALA A 34 -2.70 -10.40 2.62
N VAL A 35 -2.35 -10.41 3.90
CA VAL A 35 -2.51 -9.28 4.81
C VAL A 35 -1.13 -8.82 5.33
N ARG A 36 -1.02 -7.54 5.70
CA ARG A 36 0.21 -6.91 6.19
C ARG A 36 0.89 -7.68 7.30
N ARG A 37 2.21 -7.82 7.19
CA ARG A 37 3.03 -8.58 8.13
C ARG A 37 4.36 -7.89 8.42
N THR A 38 4.78 -7.97 9.69
CA THR A 38 6.17 -7.71 10.08
C THR A 38 6.94 -9.03 10.01
N THR A 39 8.00 -9.04 9.20
CA THR A 39 8.90 -10.19 9.05
C THR A 39 9.76 -10.40 10.30
N THR A 40 10.39 -11.57 10.43
CA THR A 40 11.24 -11.88 11.61
C THR A 40 12.46 -10.96 11.74
N ASP A 41 12.89 -10.35 10.63
CA ASP A 41 13.96 -9.37 10.58
C ASP A 41 13.46 -7.91 10.62
N GLY A 42 12.18 -7.70 10.94
CA GLY A 42 11.61 -6.38 11.26
C GLY A 42 11.19 -5.54 10.07
N ARG A 43 11.15 -6.10 8.85
CA ARG A 43 10.61 -5.40 7.67
C ARG A 43 9.09 -5.43 7.64
N GLU A 44 8.48 -4.31 7.29
CA GLU A 44 7.05 -4.19 7.05
C GLU A 44 6.71 -4.56 5.60
N GLU A 45 5.79 -5.50 5.41
CA GLU A 45 5.29 -5.93 4.10
C GLU A 45 3.78 -5.73 4.04
N HIS A 46 3.29 -4.85 3.16
CA HIS A 46 1.88 -4.43 3.09
C HIS A 46 0.89 -5.56 2.81
N GLY A 47 1.26 -6.63 2.11
CA GLY A 47 0.33 -7.68 1.71
C GLY A 47 -0.52 -7.32 0.49
N PHE A 48 -0.89 -8.34 -0.30
CA PHE A 48 -1.53 -8.11 -1.61
C PHE A 48 -2.99 -7.65 -1.51
N LEU A 49 -3.74 -8.10 -0.49
CA LEU A 49 -5.12 -7.65 -0.29
C LEU A 49 -5.16 -6.21 0.18
N ASN A 50 -4.27 -5.82 1.10
CA ASN A 50 -4.16 -4.43 1.54
C ASN A 50 -3.90 -3.50 0.35
N ALA A 51 -2.98 -3.86 -0.56
CA ALA A 51 -2.71 -3.08 -1.76
C ALA A 51 -3.93 -2.98 -2.71
N LEU A 52 -4.65 -4.09 -2.95
CA LEU A 52 -5.85 -4.07 -3.79
C LEU A 52 -6.98 -3.23 -3.17
N LEU A 53 -7.22 -3.39 -1.87
CA LEU A 53 -8.22 -2.61 -1.15
C LEU A 53 -7.85 -1.13 -1.07
N ALA A 54 -6.57 -0.80 -0.87
CA ALA A 54 -6.10 0.57 -0.88
C ALA A 54 -6.38 1.28 -2.22
N VAL A 55 -6.19 0.57 -3.35
CA VAL A 55 -6.55 1.07 -4.67
C VAL A 55 -8.08 1.21 -4.81
N ALA A 56 -8.86 0.23 -4.32
CA ALA A 56 -10.32 0.33 -4.34
C ALA A 56 -10.83 1.54 -3.54
N VAL A 57 -10.30 1.76 -2.32
CA VAL A 57 -10.61 2.92 -1.48
C VAL A 57 -10.28 4.23 -2.20
N ALA A 58 -9.13 4.29 -2.87
CA ALA A 58 -8.74 5.48 -3.63
C ALA A 58 -9.69 5.76 -4.80
N LEU A 59 -10.10 4.71 -5.54
CA LEU A 59 -11.08 4.83 -6.64
C LEU A 59 -12.48 5.24 -6.14
N ASP A 60 -12.86 4.86 -4.92
CA ASP A 60 -14.10 5.26 -4.28
C ASP A 60 -14.02 6.67 -3.63
N GLY A 61 -12.93 7.41 -3.85
CA GLY A 61 -12.75 8.79 -3.37
C GLY A 61 -12.21 8.92 -1.95
N GLY A 62 -11.63 7.85 -1.39
CA GLY A 62 -10.95 7.88 -0.11
C GLY A 62 -9.71 8.78 -0.13
N ASP A 63 -9.45 9.45 0.99
CA ASP A 63 -8.27 10.31 1.15
C ASP A 63 -6.99 9.51 1.48
N VAL A 64 -5.85 10.20 1.51
CA VAL A 64 -4.54 9.59 1.83
C VAL A 64 -4.56 8.85 3.18
N GLN A 65 -5.35 9.32 4.16
CA GLN A 65 -5.43 8.69 5.48
C GLN A 65 -6.21 7.37 5.42
N ALA A 66 -7.35 7.34 4.73
CA ALA A 66 -8.14 6.12 4.52
C ALA A 66 -7.33 5.05 3.76
N ILE A 67 -6.60 5.46 2.72
CA ILE A 67 -5.74 4.58 1.93
C ILE A 67 -4.59 4.04 2.82
N ALA A 68 -3.91 4.90 3.57
CA ALA A 68 -2.84 4.49 4.49
C ALA A 68 -3.34 3.55 5.60
N HIS A 69 -4.54 3.78 6.13
CA HIS A 69 -5.15 2.90 7.12
C HIS A 69 -5.41 1.50 6.55
N THR A 70 -5.91 1.43 5.32
CA THR A 70 -6.14 0.17 4.60
C THR A 70 -4.84 -0.60 4.35
N LEU A 71 -3.76 0.13 4.02
CA LEU A 71 -2.42 -0.46 3.89
C LEU A 71 -1.89 -0.99 5.23
N ALA A 72 -2.20 -0.32 6.34
CA ALA A 72 -1.71 -0.67 7.67
C ALA A 72 -2.40 -1.88 8.32
N ASP A 73 -3.58 -2.26 7.82
CA ASP A 73 -4.47 -3.27 8.40
C ASP A 73 -3.82 -4.66 8.46
N ARG A 74 -3.98 -5.34 9.61
CA ARG A 74 -3.42 -6.66 9.92
C ARG A 74 -4.49 -7.76 10.14
N GLY A 75 -5.77 -7.44 9.95
CA GLY A 75 -6.91 -8.32 10.21
C GLY A 75 -7.58 -8.09 11.56
#